data_AF-A0A6A5VMD7-F1
#
_entry.id   AF-A0A6A5VMD7-F1
#
_cell.length_a   1.000
_cell.length_b   1.000
_cell.length_c   1.000
_cell.angle_alpha   90.00
_cell.angle_beta   90.00
_cell.angle_gamma   90.00
#
_symmetry.space_group_name_H-M   'P 1'
#
loop_
_entity.id
_entity.type
_entity.pdbx_description
1 polymer ?
#
loop_
_entity_poly.entity_id
_entity_poly.type
_entity_poly.pdbx_seq_one_letter_code
_entity_poly.pdbx_strand_id
1 'polypeptide(L)'
;MASEVLNKYPPYQWYIGLESLPVGFPMYDVNLNGDYIVATGEVFCRAPFEKGESDLCGRKFVSRGAVITHLKHFHRHTKVEKIETGRSSGVKLVKARAYYKRLFTKFQEMNHGPIVTQTGSSVQSHVQPPVQEVVQPQQVPPPPPPPSYTSGSSLWDQQCKEGTEKGRS
;
A
#
# COMPACT_ATOMS: atom_id res chain seq x y z
N MET A 1 7.54 14.14 9.13
CA MET A 1 8.03 14.91 7.97
C MET A 1 7.93 14.15 6.64
N ALA A 2 8.78 13.15 6.31
CA ALA A 2 8.75 12.52 4.97
C ALA A 2 7.52 11.62 4.72
N SER A 3 7.06 10.88 5.73
CA SER A 3 5.83 10.07 5.65
C SER A 3 4.58 10.93 5.43
N GLU A 4 4.48 12.08 6.10
CA GLU A 4 3.31 12.99 6.00
C GLU A 4 3.11 13.56 4.59
N VAL A 5 4.20 13.86 3.88
CA VAL A 5 4.13 14.36 2.51
C VAL A 5 3.70 13.26 1.54
N LEU A 6 4.09 12.00 1.78
CA LEU A 6 3.63 10.85 1.00
C LEU A 6 2.19 10.47 1.33
N ASN A 7 1.75 10.62 2.58
CA ASN A 7 0.37 10.33 3.01
C ASN A 7 -0.70 11.15 2.29
N LYS A 8 -0.34 12.26 1.63
CA LYS A 8 -1.25 13.05 0.80
C LYS A 8 -1.17 12.70 -0.70
N TYR A 9 -0.35 11.71 -1.08
CA TYR A 9 -0.13 11.31 -2.46
C TYR A 9 -0.99 10.09 -2.80
N PRO A 10 -1.96 10.19 -3.73
CA PRO A 10 -2.96 9.13 -3.92
C PRO A 10 -2.41 7.73 -4.22
N PRO A 11 -1.39 7.55 -5.10
CA PRO A 11 -0.80 6.22 -5.32
C PRO A 11 -0.20 5.60 -4.06
N TYR A 12 0.35 6.43 -3.16
CA TYR A 12 0.87 5.95 -1.88
C TYR A 12 -0.27 5.65 -0.89
N GLN A 13 -1.31 6.48 -0.83
CA GLN A 13 -2.48 6.24 0.01
C GLN A 13 -3.17 4.92 -0.34
N TRP A 14 -3.39 4.66 -1.63
CA TRP A 14 -3.88 3.38 -2.11
C TRP A 14 -2.99 2.23 -1.62
N TYR A 15 -1.68 2.37 -1.79
CA TYR A 15 -0.71 1.33 -1.44
C TYR A 15 -0.68 1.01 0.07
N ILE A 16 -0.66 2.03 0.95
CA ILE A 16 -0.68 1.80 2.41
C ILE A 16 -2.05 1.32 2.92
N GLY A 17 -3.11 1.62 2.17
CA GLY A 17 -4.48 1.20 2.44
C GLY A 17 -4.75 -0.28 2.16
N LEU A 18 -3.86 -0.97 1.42
CA LEU A 18 -3.95 -2.41 1.23
C LEU A 18 -3.88 -3.14 2.57
N GLU A 19 -4.71 -4.15 2.78
CA GLU A 19 -4.63 -5.02 3.96
C GLU A 19 -3.51 -6.04 3.80
N SER A 20 -3.40 -6.63 2.61
CA SER A 20 -2.39 -7.59 2.18
C SER A 20 -1.91 -7.27 0.76
N LEU A 21 -0.79 -7.87 0.33
CA LEU A 21 -0.36 -7.76 -1.06
C LEU A 21 -1.25 -8.65 -1.94
N PRO A 22 -1.86 -8.10 -3.00
CA PRO A 22 -2.53 -8.89 -4.02
C PRO A 22 -1.59 -9.91 -4.69
N VAL A 23 -2.15 -11.00 -5.21
CA VAL A 23 -1.39 -11.98 -5.99
C VAL A 23 -0.81 -11.31 -7.24
N GLY A 24 0.44 -11.63 -7.59
CA GLY A 24 1.12 -11.04 -8.74
C GLY A 24 1.65 -9.62 -8.53
N PHE A 25 1.61 -9.11 -7.29
CA PHE A 25 2.21 -7.81 -6.98
C PHE A 25 3.70 -7.81 -7.34
N PRO A 26 4.27 -6.72 -7.90
CA PRO A 26 5.65 -6.73 -8.37
C PRO A 26 6.66 -6.80 -7.21
N MET A 27 7.77 -7.48 -7.46
CA MET A 27 8.95 -7.54 -6.59
C MET A 27 9.62 -6.16 -6.43
N TYR A 28 10.61 -6.07 -5.54
CA TYR A 28 11.46 -4.88 -5.44
C TYR A 28 12.26 -4.64 -6.74
N ASP A 29 12.43 -3.35 -7.07
CA ASP A 29 13.47 -2.93 -8.02
C ASP A 29 14.85 -3.31 -7.45
N VAL A 30 15.77 -3.78 -8.29
CA VAL A 30 17.16 -4.11 -7.92
C VAL A 30 18.12 -3.03 -8.44
N ASN A 31 19.17 -2.73 -7.66
CA ASN A 31 20.26 -1.88 -8.12
C ASN A 31 21.25 -2.66 -9.00
N LEU A 32 22.31 -1.99 -9.49
CA LEU A 32 23.36 -2.61 -10.32
C LEU A 32 24.11 -3.76 -9.61
N ASN A 33 24.08 -3.80 -8.28
CA ASN A 33 24.71 -4.85 -7.48
C ASN A 33 23.76 -6.02 -7.18
N GLY A 34 22.50 -5.95 -7.63
CA GLY A 34 21.45 -6.92 -7.32
C GLY A 34 20.84 -6.75 -5.92
N ASP A 35 21.10 -5.63 -5.23
CA ASP A 35 20.47 -5.34 -3.94
C ASP A 35 19.07 -4.75 -4.15
N TYR A 36 18.13 -5.13 -3.28
CA TYR A 36 16.77 -4.59 -3.28
C TYR A 36 16.73 -3.13 -2.85
N ILE A 37 16.08 -2.33 -3.70
CA ILE A 37 15.82 -0.91 -3.47
C ILE A 37 14.50 -0.79 -2.71
N VAL A 38 14.59 -0.66 -1.39
CA VAL A 38 13.42 -0.46 -0.54
C VAL A 38 13.06 1.02 -0.54
N ALA A 39 11.97 1.41 -1.21
CA ALA A 39 11.55 2.81 -1.35
C ALA A 39 11.22 3.49 0.00
N THR A 40 11.29 4.83 0.05
CA THR A 40 10.87 5.59 1.24
C THR A 40 9.36 5.46 1.43
N GLY A 41 8.93 5.06 2.63
CA GLY A 41 7.52 4.82 2.94
C GLY A 41 7.07 3.37 2.75
N GLU A 42 7.97 2.45 2.36
CA GLU A 42 7.65 1.04 2.18
C GLU A 42 7.16 0.41 3.49
N VAL A 43 6.05 -0.33 3.41
CA VAL A 43 5.42 -1.00 4.56
C VAL A 43 5.15 -2.47 4.34
N PHE A 44 5.36 -3.02 3.14
CA PHE A 44 5.22 -4.46 2.89
C PHE A 44 6.56 -5.10 2.58
N CYS A 45 6.72 -6.38 2.95
CA CYS A 45 7.79 -7.23 2.43
C CYS A 45 7.37 -7.80 1.07
N ARG A 46 8.11 -7.43 0.02
CA ARG A 46 7.94 -7.91 -1.36
C ARG A 46 9.08 -8.81 -1.82
N ALA A 47 9.83 -9.38 -0.88
CA ALA A 47 10.83 -10.39 -1.19
C ALA A 47 10.17 -11.76 -1.34
N PRO A 48 10.68 -12.62 -2.23
CA PRO A 48 10.22 -14.00 -2.31
C PRO A 48 10.74 -14.79 -1.09
N PHE A 49 10.03 -15.86 -0.71
CA PHE A 49 10.49 -16.72 0.39
C PHE A 49 11.77 -17.45 0.01
N GLU A 50 11.82 -17.98 -1.22
CA GLU A 50 13.01 -18.60 -1.79
C GLU A 50 13.46 -17.93 -3.09
N LYS A 51 14.73 -18.15 -3.46
CA LYS A 51 15.30 -17.56 -4.67
C LYS A 51 14.71 -18.24 -5.91
N GLY A 52 13.88 -17.52 -6.65
CA GLY A 52 13.28 -17.98 -7.91
C GLY A 52 11.79 -18.32 -7.81
N GLU A 53 11.20 -18.18 -6.61
CA GLU A 53 9.75 -18.30 -6.45
C GLU A 53 9.03 -17.00 -6.83
N SER A 54 7.78 -17.16 -7.28
CA SER A 54 6.89 -16.04 -7.60
C SER A 54 6.12 -15.54 -6.37
N ASP A 55 6.07 -16.34 -5.31
CA ASP A 55 5.29 -16.04 -4.11
C ASP A 55 6.05 -15.08 -3.19
N LEU A 56 5.43 -13.92 -2.94
CA LEU A 56 5.99 -12.89 -2.10
C LEU A 56 5.63 -13.11 -0.64
N CYS A 57 6.51 -12.67 0.26
CA CYS A 57 6.28 -12.69 1.70
C CYS A 57 4.95 -12.03 2.12
N GLY A 58 4.60 -10.89 1.52
CA GLY A 58 3.29 -10.25 1.74
C GLY A 58 3.13 -9.54 3.09
N ARG A 59 4.06 -9.73 4.04
CA ARG A 59 3.89 -9.23 5.42
C ARG A 59 3.89 -7.70 5.48
N LYS A 60 2.91 -7.13 6.17
CA LYS A 60 2.79 -5.68 6.44
C LYS A 60 3.50 -5.28 7.73
N PHE A 61 4.11 -4.10 7.72
CA PHE A 61 4.89 -3.52 8.81
C PHE A 61 4.51 -2.06 9.04
N VAL A 62 4.82 -1.56 10.22
CA VAL A 62 4.55 -0.16 10.60
C VAL A 62 5.49 0.84 9.93
N SER A 63 6.66 0.41 9.47
CA SER A 63 7.66 1.31 8.87
C SER A 63 8.63 0.59 7.95
N ARG A 64 9.27 1.37 7.07
CA ARG A 64 10.38 0.92 6.22
C ARG A 64 11.52 0.29 7.00
N GLY A 65 11.85 0.84 8.17
CA GLY A 65 12.91 0.28 9.02
C GLY A 65 12.58 -1.15 9.44
N ALA A 66 11.34 -1.41 9.84
CA ALA A 66 10.87 -2.74 10.19
C ALA A 66 10.91 -3.71 8.99
N VAL A 67 10.55 -3.25 7.78
CA VAL A 67 10.70 -4.05 6.55
C VAL A 67 12.15 -4.44 6.31
N ILE A 68 13.09 -3.47 6.41
CA ILE A 68 14.52 -3.73 6.19
C ILE A 68 15.06 -4.72 7.22
N THR A 69 14.69 -4.56 8.49
CA THR A 69 15.07 -5.51 9.55
C THR A 69 14.53 -6.90 9.24
N HIS A 70 13.26 -7.01 8.87
CA HIS A 70 12.65 -8.28 8.49
C HIS A 70 13.39 -8.95 7.31
N LEU A 71 13.70 -8.20 6.25
CA LEU A 71 14.46 -8.71 5.09
C LEU A 71 15.79 -9.31 5.52
N LYS A 72 16.55 -8.63 6.38
CA LYS A 72 17.86 -9.11 6.86
C LYS A 72 17.77 -10.43 7.65
N HIS A 73 16.70 -10.62 8.42
CA HIS A 73 16.58 -11.79 9.30
C HIS A 73 15.92 -12.99 8.63
N PHE A 74 14.89 -12.75 7.82
CA PHE A 74 14.04 -13.80 7.26
C PHE A 74 14.35 -14.12 5.79
N HIS A 75 14.91 -13.16 5.05
CA HIS A 75 15.27 -13.35 3.64
C HIS A 75 16.79 -13.30 3.47
N ARG A 76 17.50 -14.28 4.06
CA ARG A 76 18.99 -14.34 4.10
C ARG A 76 19.67 -14.33 2.73
N HIS A 77 18.94 -14.73 1.68
CA HIS A 77 19.41 -14.73 0.30
C HIS A 77 19.29 -13.35 -0.38
N THR A 78 18.60 -12.40 0.26
CA THR A 78 18.38 -11.05 -0.27
C THR A 78 19.35 -10.06 0.36
N LYS A 79 19.86 -9.14 -0.46
CA LYS A 79 20.65 -8.00 0.03
C LYS A 79 19.83 -6.74 -0.18
N VAL A 80 19.91 -5.82 0.79
CA VAL A 80 19.17 -4.56 0.76
C VAL A 80 20.16 -3.43 0.51
N GLU A 81 19.82 -2.52 -0.39
CA GLU A 81 20.62 -1.35 -0.70
C GLU A 81 20.90 -0.54 0.58
N LYS A 82 22.15 -0.13 0.77
CA LYS A 82 22.54 0.69 1.92
C LYS A 82 21.84 2.05 1.83
N ILE A 83 21.26 2.47 2.94
CA ILE A 83 20.60 3.78 3.02
C ILE A 83 21.68 4.87 2.93
N GLU A 84 21.62 5.70 1.91
CA GLU A 84 22.45 6.91 1.85
C GLU A 84 22.01 7.90 2.93
N THR A 85 22.75 7.94 4.03
CA THR A 85 22.75 9.01 5.03
C THR A 85 23.46 10.22 4.43
N GLY A 86 22.72 11.29 4.11
CA GLY A 86 23.30 12.56 3.64
C GLY A 86 22.53 13.29 2.52
N ARG A 87 21.73 12.58 1.70
CA ARG A 87 20.90 13.25 0.67
C ARG A 87 19.66 13.93 1.26
N SER A 88 19.37 15.14 0.79
CA SER A 88 18.22 15.95 1.23
C SER A 88 16.90 15.18 1.14
N SER A 89 16.05 15.36 2.15
CA SER A 89 14.74 14.71 2.28
C SER A 89 13.86 14.90 1.05
N GLY A 90 13.97 16.04 0.36
CA GLY A 90 13.23 16.34 -0.87
C GLY A 90 13.52 15.37 -2.02
N VAL A 91 14.79 15.06 -2.30
CA VAL A 91 15.16 14.12 -3.38
C VAL A 91 14.61 12.72 -3.09
N LYS A 92 14.66 12.29 -1.83
CA LYS A 92 14.09 11.00 -1.40
C LYS A 92 12.57 10.95 -1.62
N LEU A 93 11.87 12.05 -1.36
CA LEU A 93 10.43 12.16 -1.60
C LEU A 93 10.06 12.13 -3.08
N VAL A 94 10.80 12.84 -3.93
CA VAL A 94 10.57 12.83 -5.39
C VAL A 94 10.75 11.41 -5.94
N LYS A 95 11.82 10.71 -5.54
CA LYS A 95 12.04 9.31 -5.92
C LYS A 95 10.92 8.40 -5.42
N ALA A 96 10.46 8.58 -4.19
CA ALA A 96 9.36 7.79 -3.63
C ALA A 96 8.03 8.02 -4.37
N ARG A 97 7.69 9.27 -4.72
CA ARG A 97 6.49 9.55 -5.52
C ARG A 97 6.55 8.88 -6.89
N ALA A 98 7.68 9.03 -7.58
CA ALA A 98 7.89 8.36 -8.87
C ALA A 98 7.78 6.84 -8.76
N TYR A 99 8.32 6.27 -7.67
CA TYR A 99 8.22 4.85 -7.36
C TYR A 99 6.76 4.39 -7.22
N TYR A 100 5.98 5.01 -6.32
CA TYR A 100 4.59 4.60 -6.10
C TYR A 100 3.69 4.87 -7.30
N LYS A 101 3.97 5.89 -8.11
CA LYS A 101 3.29 6.09 -9.39
C LYS A 101 3.48 4.89 -10.31
N ARG A 102 4.74 4.45 -10.53
CA ARG A 102 5.04 3.28 -11.37
C ARG A 102 4.39 2.01 -10.81
N LEU A 103 4.47 1.82 -9.50
CA LEU A 103 3.89 0.66 -8.82
C LEU A 103 2.38 0.56 -9.05
N PHE A 104 1.69 1.69 -8.88
CA PHE A 104 0.25 1.79 -9.10
C PHE A 104 -0.13 1.55 -10.57
N THR A 105 0.60 2.14 -11.52
CA THR A 105 0.37 1.90 -12.95
C THR A 105 0.55 0.42 -13.31
N LYS A 106 1.64 -0.21 -12.87
CA LYS A 106 1.85 -1.65 -13.09
C LYS A 106 0.71 -2.50 -12.53
N PHE A 107 0.23 -2.14 -11.33
CA PHE A 107 -0.90 -2.84 -10.74
C PHE A 107 -2.17 -2.71 -11.60
N GLN A 108 -2.48 -1.52 -12.11
CA GLN A 108 -3.63 -1.35 -13.01
C GLN A 108 -3.49 -2.17 -14.28
N GLU A 109 -2.32 -2.19 -14.90
CA GLU A 109 -2.04 -2.97 -16.12
C GLU A 109 -2.21 -4.49 -15.90
N MET A 110 -1.91 -4.99 -14.70
CA MET A 110 -2.10 -6.41 -14.39
C MET A 110 -3.55 -6.78 -14.09
N ASN A 111 -4.37 -5.85 -13.56
CA ASN A 111 -5.77 -6.11 -13.22
C ASN A 111 -6.73 -5.84 -14.38
N HIS A 112 -6.38 -4.90 -15.25
CA HIS A 112 -7.08 -4.65 -16.48
C HIS A 112 -6.20 -5.21 -17.60
N GLY A 113 -6.42 -6.48 -17.98
CA GLY A 113 -5.74 -7.10 -19.12
C GLY A 113 -5.68 -6.17 -20.33
N PRO A 114 -4.72 -6.35 -21.25
CA PRO A 114 -4.34 -5.32 -22.22
C PRO A 114 -5.58 -4.77 -22.92
N ILE A 115 -5.93 -3.52 -22.63
CA ILE A 115 -6.82 -2.76 -23.49
C ILE A 115 -6.03 -2.62 -24.79
N VAL A 116 -6.36 -3.47 -25.75
CA VAL A 116 -5.87 -3.38 -27.11
C VAL A 116 -6.41 -2.07 -27.67
N THR A 117 -5.67 -0.99 -27.49
CA THR A 117 -5.88 0.25 -28.24
C THR A 117 -5.37 -0.04 -29.65
N GLN A 118 -6.23 -0.64 -30.46
CA GLN A 118 -6.03 -0.76 -31.90
C GLN A 118 -6.10 0.65 -32.51
N THR A 119 -4.96 1.36 -32.49
CA THR A 119 -4.68 2.45 -33.41
C THR A 119 -4.11 1.84 -34.68
N GLY A 120 -4.97 1.60 -35.66
CA GLY A 120 -4.61 1.14 -37.00
C GLY A 120 -5.70 1.49 -37.99
N SER A 121 -5.47 2.54 -38.77
CA SER A 121 -6.32 3.09 -39.81
C SER A 121 -6.89 2.04 -40.76
N SER A 122 -8.20 2.08 -41.01
CA SER A 122 -8.75 1.86 -42.36
C SER A 122 -10.13 2.49 -42.49
N VAL A 123 -10.34 3.05 -43.68
CA VAL A 123 -11.47 3.85 -44.15
C VAL A 123 -12.80 3.08 -44.06
N GLN A 124 -13.90 3.75 -43.67
CA GLN A 124 -15.11 3.90 -44.48
C GLN A 124 -16.39 4.13 -43.64
N SER A 125 -17.06 5.22 -44.03
CA SER A 125 -18.50 5.49 -43.96
C SER A 125 -19.21 5.77 -42.63
N HIS A 126 -19.47 7.07 -42.46
CA HIS A 126 -20.75 7.66 -42.06
C HIS A 126 -21.98 6.73 -42.16
N VAL A 127 -22.54 6.30 -41.02
CA VAL A 127 -24.00 6.20 -40.79
C VAL A 127 -24.22 6.35 -39.27
N GLN A 128 -25.08 7.30 -38.88
CA GLN A 128 -25.56 7.50 -37.49
C GLN A 128 -26.80 6.61 -37.22
N PRO A 129 -27.25 6.47 -35.96
CA PRO A 129 -27.46 5.19 -35.26
C PRO A 129 -28.92 4.71 -35.22
N PRO A 130 -29.20 3.53 -34.61
CA PRO A 130 -30.44 3.35 -33.87
C PRO A 130 -30.17 3.20 -32.36
N VAL A 131 -30.77 4.13 -31.62
CA VAL A 131 -31.25 4.04 -30.24
C VAL A 131 -31.17 2.66 -29.57
N GLN A 132 -30.44 2.58 -28.46
CA GLN A 132 -30.65 1.55 -27.44
C GLN A 132 -30.80 2.20 -26.06
N GLU A 133 -32.07 2.29 -25.69
CA GLU A 133 -32.66 2.08 -24.37
C GLU A 133 -31.82 2.44 -23.13
N VAL A 134 -32.25 3.51 -22.47
CA VAL A 134 -31.82 3.92 -21.13
C VAL A 134 -32.26 2.84 -20.13
N VAL A 135 -31.34 1.94 -19.77
CA VAL A 135 -31.52 1.11 -18.57
C VAL A 135 -31.33 2.00 -17.35
N GLN A 136 -32.43 2.29 -16.67
CA GLN A 136 -32.47 2.99 -15.39
C GLN A 136 -31.58 2.26 -14.37
N PRO A 137 -30.70 2.96 -13.63
CA PRO A 137 -30.01 2.36 -12.51
C PRO A 137 -31.03 2.06 -11.40
N GLN A 138 -31.19 0.77 -11.05
CA GLN A 138 -31.96 0.36 -9.89
C GLN A 138 -31.37 0.99 -8.62
N GLN A 139 -32.21 1.72 -7.87
CA GLN A 139 -31.87 2.25 -6.56
C GLN A 139 -31.61 1.09 -5.59
N VAL A 140 -30.38 0.99 -5.09
CA VAL A 140 -30.05 0.13 -3.95
C VAL A 140 -30.69 0.76 -2.70
N PRO A 141 -31.45 0.02 -1.88
CA PRO A 141 -32.03 0.56 -0.66
C PRO A 141 -30.92 1.02 0.30
N PRO A 142 -31.13 2.12 1.05
CA PRO A 142 -30.15 2.60 2.03
C PRO A 142 -29.92 1.56 3.13
N PRO A 143 -28.70 1.47 3.68
CA PRO A 143 -28.42 0.59 4.81
C PRO A 143 -29.22 1.01 6.05
N PRO A 144 -29.59 0.05 6.93
CA PRO A 144 -30.29 0.37 8.16
C PRO A 144 -29.44 1.28 9.06
N PRO A 145 -30.09 2.13 9.89
CA PRO A 145 -29.39 2.98 10.83
C PRO A 145 -28.64 2.16 11.88
N PRO A 146 -27.51 2.66 12.41
CA PRO A 146 -26.79 1.99 13.48
C PRO A 146 -27.65 1.93 14.76
N PRO A 147 -27.46 0.90 15.60
CA PRO A 147 -28.16 0.79 16.87
C PRO A 147 -27.81 1.98 17.76
N SER A 148 -28.84 2.62 18.31
CA SER A 148 -28.71 3.69 19.28
C SER A 148 -28.08 3.13 20.56
N TYR A 149 -26.81 3.44 20.80
CA TYR A 149 -26.16 3.16 22.08
C TYR A 149 -26.75 4.09 23.14
N THR A 150 -27.56 3.52 24.03
CA THR A 150 -27.93 4.15 25.29
C THR A 150 -26.67 4.35 26.13
N SER A 151 -26.53 5.56 26.66
CA SER A 151 -25.46 5.97 27.55
C SER A 151 -25.32 5.00 28.73
N GLY A 152 -24.21 4.28 28.76
CA GLY A 152 -23.78 3.44 29.88
C GLY A 152 -22.40 3.90 30.33
N SER A 153 -22.32 4.30 31.59
CA SER A 153 -21.24 5.01 32.26
C SER A 153 -19.82 4.46 32.05
N SER A 154 -18.89 5.42 31.97
CA SER A 154 -17.44 5.26 31.96
C SER A 154 -16.94 4.38 33.12
N LEU A 155 -16.60 3.12 32.82
CA LEU A 155 -16.01 2.14 33.73
C LEU A 155 -14.47 2.24 33.77
N TRP A 156 -13.92 3.45 33.74
CA TRP A 156 -12.46 3.69 33.77
C TRP A 156 -12.02 4.67 34.87
N ASP A 157 -12.93 5.16 35.71
CA ASP A 157 -12.63 6.19 36.72
C ASP A 157 -12.34 5.65 38.13
N GLN A 158 -12.14 4.33 38.32
CA GLN A 158 -12.15 3.73 39.66
C GLN A 158 -10.95 2.82 39.98
N GLN A 159 -9.74 3.17 39.56
CA GLN A 159 -8.54 2.40 39.93
C GLN A 159 -7.25 3.25 40.04
N CYS A 160 -7.31 4.43 40.66
CA CYS A 160 -6.10 5.20 41.02
C CYS A 160 -6.27 5.88 42.37
N LYS A 161 -6.41 5.10 43.46
CA LYS A 161 -6.22 5.56 44.85
C LYS A 161 -6.34 4.34 45.75
N GLU A 162 -5.22 3.76 46.14
CA GLU A 162 -4.97 3.09 47.42
C GLU A 162 -3.64 2.34 47.34
N GLY A 163 -2.64 2.78 48.11
CA GLY A 163 -1.36 2.07 48.17
C GLY A 163 -0.14 2.92 48.54
N THR A 164 -0.24 3.80 49.53
CA THR A 164 0.96 4.31 50.23
C THR A 164 0.61 4.52 51.68
N GLU A 165 0.82 3.49 52.50
CA GLU A 165 1.25 3.64 53.90
C GLU A 165 1.55 2.28 54.53
N LYS A 166 2.57 2.27 55.41
CA LYS A 166 3.14 1.18 56.23
C LYS A 166 4.18 0.32 55.49
N GLY A 167 5.43 0.20 55.93
CA GLY A 167 6.07 0.52 57.21
C GLY A 167 6.99 -0.64 57.61
N ARG A 168 8.17 -0.30 58.15
CA ARG A 168 9.18 -1.15 58.84
C ARG A 168 9.92 -2.23 58.04
N SER A 169 11.24 -2.06 57.92
CA SER A 169 12.19 -2.44 58.99
C SER A 169 13.44 -1.60 58.89
#